data_AF-A0A5S5C984-F1
#
_entry.id   AF-A0A5S5C984-F1
#
_cell.length_a   1.000
_cell.length_b   1.000
_cell.length_c   1.000
_cell.angle_alpha   90.00
_cell.angle_beta   90.00
_cell.angle_gamma   90.00
#
_symmetry.space_group_name_H-M   'P 1'
#
loop_
_entity.id
_entity.type
_entity.pdbx_description
1 polymer ?
#
loop_
_entity_poly.entity_id
_entity_poly.type
_entity_poly.pdbx_seq_one_letter_code
_entity_poly.pdbx_strand_id
1 'polypeptide(L)'
;MMKKLLILLLLLPAIQFAQCLSDTKVIYEYRDQIILNDGLAYKVVEEKHFYQISDPSIAQHQEVGDLVLRLNRVLILWSEELDKTKRLIEWVRPSQTYYVCSDYKEDAVIANKF
;
A
#
# COMPACT_ATOMS: atom_id res chain seq x y z
N MET A 1 -21.29 -35.42 23.79
CA MET A 1 -21.17 -35.02 22.37
C MET A 1 -21.01 -33.50 22.15
N MET A 2 -21.59 -32.62 22.99
CA MET A 2 -21.53 -31.15 22.79
C MET A 2 -20.14 -30.48 22.96
N LYS A 3 -19.19 -31.08 23.70
CA LYS A 3 -17.84 -30.48 23.90
C LYS A 3 -16.98 -30.43 22.63
N LYS A 4 -17.19 -31.34 21.67
CA LYS A 4 -16.43 -31.35 20.40
C LYS A 4 -16.91 -30.27 19.42
N LEU A 5 -18.17 -29.84 19.55
CA LEU A 5 -18.76 -28.80 18.71
C LEU A 5 -18.21 -27.40 19.06
N LEU A 6 -17.93 -27.16 20.36
CA LEU A 6 -17.38 -25.89 20.85
C LEU A 6 -15.96 -25.62 20.31
N ILE A 7 -15.16 -26.67 20.13
CA ILE A 7 -13.79 -26.58 19.60
C ILE A 7 -13.80 -26.21 18.11
N LEU A 8 -14.81 -26.69 17.36
CA LEU A 8 -14.95 -26.34 15.95
C LEU A 8 -15.36 -24.87 15.76
N LEU A 9 -16.18 -24.32 16.67
CA LEU A 9 -16.63 -22.92 16.62
C LEU A 9 -15.47 -21.94 16.89
N LEU A 10 -14.48 -22.34 17.71
CA LEU A 10 -13.31 -21.52 18.05
C LEU A 10 -12.27 -21.40 16.92
N LEU A 11 -12.35 -22.23 15.87
CA LEU A 11 -11.41 -22.21 14.74
C LEU A 11 -11.90 -21.37 13.54
N LEU A 12 -13.16 -20.94 13.55
CA LEU A 12 -13.74 -20.07 12.51
C LEU A 12 -13.09 -18.67 12.39
N PRO A 13 -12.63 -17.98 13.47
CA PRO A 13 -12.03 -16.65 13.32
C PRO A 13 -10.64 -16.67 12.68
N ALA A 14 -9.95 -17.82 12.64
CA ALA A 14 -8.64 -17.92 11.97
C ALA A 14 -8.74 -17.80 10.44
N ILE A 15 -9.93 -18.00 9.86
CA ILE A 15 -10.15 -17.98 8.40
C ILE A 15 -10.23 -16.54 7.87
N GLN A 16 -10.54 -15.56 8.72
CA GLN A 16 -10.71 -14.16 8.29
C GLN A 16 -9.40 -13.37 8.14
N PHE A 17 -8.28 -13.90 8.62
CA PHE A 17 -6.96 -13.28 8.43
C PHE A 17 -6.27 -13.70 7.13
N ALA A 18 -6.94 -14.55 6.35
CA ALA A 18 -6.43 -15.03 5.08
C ALA A 18 -6.54 -13.93 4.01
N GLN A 19 -5.37 -13.46 3.56
CA GLN A 19 -5.13 -12.80 2.28
C GLN A 19 -5.38 -11.29 2.25
N CYS A 20 -4.47 -10.53 2.87
CA CYS A 20 -4.13 -9.26 2.26
C CYS A 20 -3.25 -9.54 1.05
N LEU A 21 -3.63 -8.97 -0.10
CA LEU A 21 -2.97 -9.23 -1.37
C LEU A 21 -1.54 -8.67 -1.40
N SER A 22 -1.24 -7.62 -0.62
CA SER A 22 0.06 -6.96 -0.59
C SER A 22 0.86 -7.22 0.70
N ASP A 23 2.17 -7.35 0.53
CA ASP A 23 3.14 -7.38 1.64
C ASP A 23 3.22 -6.04 2.39
N THR A 24 2.94 -4.93 1.69
CA THR A 24 2.74 -3.61 2.31
C THR A 24 1.27 -3.41 2.65
N LYS A 25 0.96 -2.88 3.83
CA LYS A 25 -0.41 -2.47 4.17
C LYS A 25 -0.41 -1.11 4.85
N VAL A 26 -1.37 -0.27 4.47
CA VAL A 26 -1.75 0.91 5.26
C VAL A 26 -2.64 0.42 6.41
N ILE A 27 -2.13 0.47 7.64
CA ILE A 27 -2.90 0.13 8.85
C ILE A 27 -3.85 1.28 9.20
N TYR A 28 -3.37 2.51 9.05
CA TYR A 28 -4.10 3.72 9.40
C TYR A 28 -3.67 4.87 8.51
N GLU A 29 -4.63 5.70 8.11
CA GLU A 29 -4.40 6.93 7.34
C GLU A 29 -5.25 8.04 7.95
N TYR A 30 -4.62 9.16 8.27
CA TYR A 30 -5.29 10.36 8.75
C TYR A 30 -4.53 11.61 8.36
N ARG A 31 -5.21 12.49 7.61
CA ARG A 31 -4.62 13.72 7.05
C ARG A 31 -3.36 13.39 6.23
N ASP A 32 -2.21 13.88 6.68
CA ASP A 32 -0.89 13.72 6.08
C ASP A 32 -0.08 12.60 6.73
N GLN A 33 -0.70 11.73 7.54
CA GLN A 33 -0.01 10.63 8.21
C GLN A 33 -0.53 9.26 7.79
N ILE A 34 0.40 8.37 7.51
CA ILE A 34 0.15 6.97 7.16
C ILE A 34 0.98 6.07 8.07
N ILE A 35 0.34 5.06 8.66
CA ILE A 35 1.01 4.00 9.40
C ILE A 35 1.04 2.76 8.53
N LEU A 36 2.24 2.25 8.23
CA LEU A 36 2.42 1.02 7.47
C LEU A 36 2.50 -0.20 8.41
N ASN A 37 2.50 -1.39 7.82
CA ASN A 37 2.55 -2.65 8.57
C ASN A 37 3.91 -2.98 9.20
N ASP A 38 4.91 -2.14 9.02
CA ASP A 38 6.13 -2.12 9.84
C ASP A 38 5.92 -1.42 11.20
N GLY A 39 4.75 -0.83 11.44
CA GLY A 39 4.40 -0.12 12.67
C GLY A 39 4.90 1.32 12.70
N LEU A 40 5.61 1.78 11.66
CA LEU A 40 6.17 3.12 11.59
C LEU A 40 5.15 4.11 11.04
N ALA A 41 5.20 5.33 11.58
CA ALA A 41 4.44 6.47 11.09
C ALA A 41 5.25 7.21 10.02
N TYR A 42 4.58 7.53 8.91
CA TYR A 42 5.13 8.25 7.79
C TYR A 42 4.31 9.51 7.53
N LYS A 43 4.98 10.62 7.23
CA LYS A 43 4.36 11.85 6.73
C LYS A 43 4.26 11.78 5.21
N VAL A 44 3.10 12.14 4.66
CA VAL A 44 2.90 12.27 3.22
C VAL A 44 3.50 13.60 2.78
N VAL A 45 4.57 13.53 1.99
CA VAL A 45 5.28 14.70 1.47
C VAL A 45 4.74 15.09 0.10
N GLU A 46 4.32 14.11 -0.70
CA GLU A 46 3.73 14.32 -2.01
C GLU A 46 2.63 13.29 -2.27
N GLU A 47 1.51 13.74 -2.86
CA GLU A 47 0.42 12.88 -3.33
C GLU A 47 0.13 13.20 -4.80
N LYS A 48 0.17 12.16 -5.64
CA LYS A 48 -0.18 12.23 -7.06
C LYS A 48 -1.29 11.24 -7.35
N HIS A 49 -2.46 11.72 -7.76
CA HIS A 49 -3.53 10.86 -8.24
C HIS A 49 -3.27 10.37 -9.67
N PHE A 50 -3.95 9.29 -10.10
CA PHE A 50 -3.72 8.64 -11.39
C PHE A 50 -3.66 9.62 -12.59
N TYR A 51 -4.48 10.67 -12.61
CA TYR A 51 -4.52 11.67 -13.70
C TYR A 51 -3.32 12.63 -13.72
N GLN A 52 -2.51 12.66 -12.66
CA GLN A 52 -1.29 13.46 -12.55
C GLN A 52 -0.03 12.64 -12.82
N ILE A 53 -0.15 11.31 -12.95
CA ILE A 53 0.98 10.41 -13.12
C ILE A 53 1.26 10.24 -14.60
N SER A 54 2.33 10.88 -15.07
CA SER A 54 2.86 10.74 -16.42
C SER A 54 4.08 9.82 -16.51
N ASP A 55 4.55 9.29 -15.38
CA ASP A 55 5.70 8.40 -15.30
C ASP A 55 5.38 7.05 -15.99
N PRO A 56 6.03 6.72 -17.12
CA PRO A 56 5.75 5.49 -17.86
C PRO A 56 6.26 4.23 -17.13
N SER A 57 7.11 4.37 -16.11
CA SER A 57 7.57 3.24 -15.30
C SER A 57 6.50 2.72 -14.33
N ILE A 58 5.45 3.51 -14.10
CA ILE A 58 4.35 3.15 -13.20
C ILE A 58 3.20 2.59 -14.04
N ALA A 59 2.95 1.29 -13.88
CA ALA A 59 1.88 0.62 -14.59
C ALA A 59 0.51 1.15 -14.16
N GLN A 60 -0.31 1.54 -15.15
CA GLN A 60 -1.69 1.98 -14.92
C GLN A 60 -2.59 0.85 -14.40
N HIS A 61 -2.21 -0.40 -14.65
CA HIS A 61 -2.90 -1.58 -14.15
C HIS A 61 -1.90 -2.54 -13.51
N GLN A 62 -2.33 -3.22 -12.45
CA GLN A 62 -1.54 -4.24 -11.75
C GLN A 62 -2.33 -5.54 -11.71
N GLU A 63 -1.70 -6.62 -12.15
CA GLU A 63 -2.23 -7.98 -12.03
C GLU A 63 -1.75 -8.61 -10.72
N VAL A 64 -2.67 -9.17 -9.95
CA VAL A 64 -2.40 -9.91 -8.71
C VAL A 64 -3.30 -11.14 -8.67
N GLY A 65 -2.76 -12.30 -9.00
CA GLY A 65 -3.57 -13.50 -9.25
C GLY A 65 -4.54 -13.25 -10.42
N ASP A 66 -5.81 -13.59 -10.24
CA ASP A 66 -6.87 -13.38 -11.24
C ASP A 66 -7.47 -11.96 -11.23
N LEU A 67 -6.81 -11.02 -10.54
CA LEU A 67 -7.36 -9.68 -10.28
C LEU A 67 -6.57 -8.63 -11.05
N VAL A 68 -7.29 -7.78 -11.77
CA VAL A 68 -6.74 -6.56 -12.39
C VAL A 68 -7.17 -5.37 -11.56
N LEU A 69 -6.20 -4.64 -11.00
CA LEU A 69 -6.42 -3.42 -10.23
C LEU A 69 -5.95 -2.21 -11.04
N ARG A 70 -6.65 -1.08 -10.92
CA ARG A 70 -6.29 0.18 -11.58
C ARG A 70 -5.46 1.06 -10.65
N LEU A 71 -4.53 1.81 -11.20
CA LEU A 71 -3.76 2.81 -10.46
C LEU A 71 -4.72 3.84 -9.84
N ASN A 72 -4.55 4.12 -8.54
CA ASN A 72 -5.33 5.13 -7.84
C ASN A 72 -4.48 6.37 -7.59
N ARG A 73 -3.34 6.18 -6.90
CA ARG A 73 -2.42 7.24 -6.52
C ARG A 73 -1.03 6.70 -6.21
N VAL A 74 -0.07 7.61 -6.21
CA VAL A 74 1.31 7.41 -5.76
C VAL A 74 1.59 8.44 -4.66
N LEU A 75 2.11 7.96 -3.54
CA LEU A 75 2.49 8.79 -2.40
C LEU A 75 4.00 8.74 -2.18
N ILE A 76 4.58 9.88 -1.85
CA ILE A 76 5.94 9.99 -1.33
C ILE A 76 5.85 10.19 0.18
N LEU A 77 6.44 9.26 0.91
CA LEU A 77 6.34 9.12 2.35
C LEU A 77 7.70 9.40 2.98
N TRP A 78 7.74 10.24 4.00
CA TRP A 78 8.95 10.49 4.80
C TRP A 78 8.78 9.94 6.22
N SER A 79 9.77 9.17 6.66
CA SER A 79 9.88 8.70 8.04
C SER A 79 10.92 9.54 8.77
N GLU A 80 10.48 10.24 9.82
CA GLU A 80 11.36 10.97 10.73
C GLU A 80 12.24 10.01 11.53
N GLU A 81 11.74 8.81 11.86
CA GLU A 81 12.47 7.79 12.63
C GLU A 81 13.60 7.15 11.82
N LEU A 82 13.37 6.86 10.54
CA LEU A 82 14.36 6.22 9.67
C LEU A 82 15.21 7.22 8.88
N ASP A 83 14.86 8.51 8.93
CA ASP A 83 15.38 9.58 8.07
C ASP A 83 15.44 9.17 6.59
N LYS A 84 14.31 8.62 6.10
CA LYS A 84 14.22 8.02 4.76
C LYS A 84 12.91 8.33 4.08
N THR A 85 12.99 8.39 2.75
CA THR A 85 11.83 8.57 1.86
C THR A 85 11.48 7.25 1.18
N LYS A 86 10.19 6.91 1.20
CA LYS A 86 9.63 5.76 0.52
C LYS A 86 8.59 6.21 -0.50
N ARG A 87 8.39 5.42 -1.53
CA ARG A 87 7.29 5.56 -2.49
C ARG A 87 6.27 4.46 -2.21
N LEU A 88 5.02 4.86 -2.02
CA LEU A 88 3.89 3.95 -1.88
C LEU A 88 2.99 4.10 -3.11
N ILE A 89 2.82 3.02 -3.86
CA ILE A 89 1.91 2.99 -5.01
C ILE A 89 0.67 2.20 -4.62
N GLU A 90 -0.50 2.78 -4.90
CA GLU A 90 -1.80 2.21 -4.57
C GLU A 90 -2.57 1.87 -5.87
N TRP A 91 -2.90 0.59 -6.02
CA TRP A 91 -3.86 0.12 -7.01
C TRP A 91 -5.15 -0.33 -6.32
N VAL A 92 -6.29 -0.06 -6.96
CA VAL A 92 -7.62 -0.33 -6.39
C VAL A 92 -8.51 -1.06 -7.39
N ARG A 93 -9.47 -1.82 -6.87
CA ARG A 93 -10.70 -2.21 -7.55
C ARG A 93 -11.82 -2.22 -6.51
N PRO A 94 -13.10 -2.46 -6.85
CA PRO A 94 -14.17 -2.50 -5.86
C PRO A 94 -13.82 -3.41 -4.68
N SER A 95 -13.87 -2.83 -3.47
CA SER A 95 -13.60 -3.49 -2.18
C SER A 95 -12.19 -4.07 -1.98
N GLN A 96 -11.23 -3.75 -2.85
CA GLN A 96 -9.87 -4.28 -2.73
C GLN A 96 -8.83 -3.24 -3.11
N THR A 97 -7.77 -3.20 -2.30
CA THR A 97 -6.62 -2.32 -2.50
C THR A 97 -5.35 -3.16 -2.44
N TYR A 98 -4.39 -2.79 -3.27
CA TYR A 98 -3.07 -3.39 -3.33
C TYR A 98 -2.02 -2.30 -3.25
N TYR A 99 -1.07 -2.48 -2.34
CA TYR A 99 0.00 -1.52 -2.06
C TYR A 99 1.36 -2.10 -2.42
N VAL A 100 2.22 -1.28 -3.03
CA VAL A 100 3.65 -1.58 -3.15
C VAL A 100 4.44 -0.42 -2.57
N CYS A 101 5.31 -0.73 -1.61
CA CYS A 101 6.25 0.22 -1.04
C CYS A 101 7.67 -0.08 -1.53
N SER A 102 8.38 0.95 -1.97
CA SER A 102 9.79 0.86 -2.34
C SER A 102 10.55 2.05 -1.77
N ASP A 103 11.87 1.93 -1.64
CA ASP A 103 12.70 3.11 -1.40
C ASP A 103 12.47 4.12 -2.53
N TYR A 104 12.34 5.40 -2.18
CA TYR A 104 12.26 6.46 -3.17
C TYR A 104 13.68 6.93 -3.49
N LYS A 105 14.12 6.62 -4.70
CA LYS A 105 15.29 7.27 -5.29
C LYS A 105 14.75 8.39 -6.13
N GLU A 106 15.15 9.62 -5.82
CA GLU A 106 14.94 10.73 -6.74
C GLU A 106 15.77 10.43 -7.98
N ASP A 107 15.15 9.82 -8.99
CA ASP A 107 15.80 9.66 -10.27
C ASP A 107 16.15 11.06 -10.77
N ALA A 108 17.43 11.26 -11.09
CA ALA A 108 18.04 12.52 -11.53
C ALA A 108 17.47 12.99 -12.89
N VAL A 109 16.17 13.27 -12.96
CA VAL A 109 15.45 13.77 -14.14
C VAL A 109 15.32 15.30 -14.08
N ILE A 110 15.81 15.95 -13.03
CA ILE A 110 15.96 17.41 -12.96
C ILE A 110 17.45 17.79 -12.91
N ALA A 111 18.23 17.32 -13.88
CA ALA A 111 19.54 17.89 -14.21
C ALA A 111 19.52 18.71 -15.52
N ASN A 112 18.35 18.87 -16.18
CA ASN A 112 18.23 19.62 -17.44
C ASN A 112 16.98 20.51 -17.51
N LYS A 113 16.62 21.13 -16.39
CA LYS A 113 15.80 22.34 -16.39
C LYS A 113 16.36 23.27 -15.33
N PHE A 114 17.35 24.07 -15.74
CA PHE A 114 17.53 25.51 -15.49
C PHE A 114 18.93 25.90 -15.95
#